data_AF-A0A8D8QE90-F1
#
_entry.id   AF-A0A8D8QE90-F1
#
_cell.length_a   1.000
_cell.length_b   1.000
_cell.length_c   1.000
_cell.angle_alpha   90.00
_cell.angle_beta   90.00
_cell.angle_gamma   90.00
#
_symmetry.space_group_name_H-M   'P 1'
#
loop_
_entity.id
_entity.type
_entity.pdbx_description
1 polymer ?
#
loop_
_entity_poly.entity_id
_entity_poly.type
_entity_poly.pdbx_seq_one_letter_code
_entity_poly.pdbx_strand_id
1 'polypeptide(L)'
;MDGFGDNFDDNDVDPAAEFIAREQNQLAGLEDEVEPVVASLNSATISASVASPSKSSERPKIFSQPPTPAKTPPIREEPEKIKKWREAQKQRLEDKDAEEEKKKEEMRKAAKSELEEWYHHHEELIAKTKAANRNAEKQFVAETDDIEPGTEWERIAKLCDFNPKVGRTNKDVSRMRSIILQLKQTPLKKN
;
A
#
# COMPACT_ATOMS: atom_id res chain seq x y z
N MET A 1 9.74 -31.72 6.79
CA MET A 1 9.59 -30.26 6.71
C MET A 1 8.27 -30.02 5.98
N ASP A 2 7.09 -29.99 6.57
CA ASP A 2 6.66 -29.37 7.84
C ASP A 2 7.28 -28.00 8.08
N GLY A 3 6.48 -26.94 7.93
CA GLY A 3 6.90 -25.56 8.15
C GLY A 3 6.19 -24.47 7.32
N PHE A 4 5.00 -24.73 6.76
CA PHE A 4 4.11 -23.66 6.25
C PHE A 4 2.69 -23.84 6.83
N GLY A 5 2.64 -24.25 8.09
CA GLY A 5 1.45 -24.13 8.91
C GLY A 5 1.41 -22.74 9.55
N ASP A 6 0.28 -22.08 9.37
CA ASP A 6 -0.47 -21.49 10.47
C ASP A 6 0.18 -20.29 11.20
N ASN A 7 0.19 -19.12 10.54
CA ASN A 7 0.35 -17.84 11.25
C ASN A 7 -0.35 -16.65 10.55
N PHE A 8 -1.44 -16.89 9.83
CA PHE A 8 -2.43 -15.84 9.54
C PHE A 8 -3.47 -15.86 10.67
N ASP A 9 -2.99 -15.66 11.89
CA ASP A 9 -3.83 -15.56 13.09
C ASP A 9 -4.16 -14.07 13.31
N ASP A 10 -5.42 -13.75 12.98
CA ASP A 10 -6.35 -13.03 13.87
C ASP A 10 -6.32 -11.51 14.02
N ASN A 11 -5.77 -10.70 13.09
CA ASN A 11 -5.95 -9.22 13.20
C ASN A 11 -6.15 -8.43 11.90
N ASP A 12 -6.38 -9.06 10.75
CA ASP A 12 -6.79 -8.32 9.53
C ASP A 12 -8.31 -8.09 9.53
N VAL A 13 -8.79 -7.35 10.53
CA VAL A 13 -10.11 -6.72 10.44
C VAL A 13 -10.00 -5.66 9.36
N ASP A 14 -10.49 -5.98 8.16
CA ASP A 14 -10.62 -5.00 7.08
C ASP A 14 -11.28 -3.73 7.67
N PRO A 15 -10.61 -2.56 7.62
CA PRO A 15 -11.18 -1.33 8.17
C PRO A 15 -12.54 -0.97 7.53
N ALA A 16 -12.82 -1.48 6.32
CA ALA A 16 -14.17 -1.40 5.74
C ALA A 16 -15.18 -2.32 6.44
N ALA A 17 -14.76 -3.50 6.91
CA ALA A 17 -15.60 -4.41 7.69
C ALA A 17 -15.95 -3.83 9.07
N GLU A 18 -15.03 -3.13 9.73
CA GLU A 18 -15.30 -2.45 11.01
C GLU A 18 -16.33 -1.31 10.84
N PHE A 19 -16.26 -0.57 9.72
CA PHE A 19 -17.24 0.46 9.37
C PHE A 19 -18.63 -0.13 9.09
N ILE A 20 -18.70 -1.22 8.31
CA ILE A 20 -19.96 -1.92 8.02
C ILE A 20 -20.58 -2.50 9.29
N ALA A 21 -19.77 -3.10 10.18
CA ALA A 21 -20.25 -3.64 11.46
C ALA A 21 -20.79 -2.53 12.39
N ARG A 22 -20.13 -1.37 12.42
CA ARG A 22 -20.57 -0.20 13.18
C ARG A 22 -21.90 0.36 12.67
N GLU A 23 -22.04 0.51 11.35
CA GLU A 23 -23.28 0.95 10.71
C GLU A 23 -24.42 -0.08 10.91
N GLN A 24 -24.13 -1.38 10.82
CA GLN A 24 -25.12 -2.43 11.07
C GLN A 24 -25.60 -2.44 12.52
N ASN A 25 -24.71 -2.28 13.49
CA ASN A 25 -25.08 -2.21 14.90
C ASN A 25 -25.88 -0.93 15.22
N GLN A 26 -25.59 0.17 14.51
CA GLN A 26 -26.32 1.42 14.62
C GLN A 26 -27.72 1.35 13.98
N LEU A 27 -27.91 0.48 12.97
CA LEU A 27 -29.20 0.19 12.34
C LEU A 27 -30.03 -0.83 13.13
N ALA A 28 -29.39 -1.83 13.74
CA ALA A 28 -30.03 -2.87 14.55
C ALA A 28 -30.69 -2.30 15.82
N GLY A 29 -30.19 -1.18 16.35
CA GLY A 29 -30.84 -0.47 17.46
C GLY A 29 -32.17 0.21 17.10
N LEU A 30 -32.52 0.33 15.82
CA LEU A 30 -33.81 0.87 15.36
C LEU A 30 -34.85 -0.20 15.00
N GLU A 31 -34.47 -1.49 14.89
CA GLU A 31 -35.43 -2.55 14.54
C GLU A 31 -36.21 -3.10 15.76
N ASP A 32 -35.69 -2.91 16.98
CA ASP A 32 -36.31 -3.42 18.22
C ASP A 32 -37.37 -2.47 18.82
N GLU A 33 -37.60 -1.30 18.20
CA GLU A 33 -38.63 -0.31 18.59
C GLU A 33 -39.71 -0.11 17.51
N VAL A 34 -39.99 -1.15 16.72
CA VAL A 34 -41.12 -1.16 15.77
C VAL A 34 -41.89 -2.47 15.90
N GLU A 35 -42.98 -2.45 16.66
CA GLU A 35 -43.90 -3.59 16.77
C GLU A 35 -44.46 -4.00 15.39
N PRO A 36 -44.51 -5.31 15.07
CA PRO A 36 -45.02 -5.80 13.78
C PRO A 36 -46.53 -6.03 13.82
N VAL A 37 -47.31 -5.26 13.05
CA VAL A 37 -48.66 -5.67 12.62
C VAL A 37 -48.61 -6.30 11.23
N VAL A 38 -48.40 -7.61 11.29
CA VAL A 38 -48.72 -8.73 10.39
C VAL A 38 -49.35 -8.49 9.00
N ALA A 39 -48.80 -9.26 8.05
CA ALA A 39 -49.46 -10.20 7.12
C ALA A 39 -49.07 -9.93 5.64
N SER A 40 -48.17 -10.75 5.06
CA SER A 40 -48.51 -11.99 4.34
C SER A 40 -49.17 -11.67 2.99
N LEU A 41 -48.67 -12.04 1.81
CA LEU A 41 -47.89 -13.20 1.40
C LEU A 41 -47.41 -12.98 -0.06
N ASN A 42 -46.35 -13.70 -0.44
CA ASN A 42 -46.05 -14.26 -1.78
C ASN A 42 -44.82 -13.77 -2.54
N SER A 43 -43.85 -14.69 -2.54
CA SER A 43 -42.73 -14.87 -3.46
C SER A 43 -43.18 -15.01 -4.92
N ALA A 44 -42.52 -14.29 -5.82
CA ALA A 44 -42.14 -14.80 -7.14
C ALA A 44 -41.14 -13.84 -7.82
N THR A 45 -39.95 -14.37 -8.04
CA THR A 45 -39.02 -14.12 -9.14
C THR A 45 -39.66 -13.46 -10.37
N ILE A 46 -39.06 -12.39 -10.92
CA ILE A 46 -38.94 -12.22 -12.38
C ILE A 46 -37.96 -11.10 -12.79
N SER A 47 -37.07 -11.49 -13.70
CA SER A 47 -36.21 -10.67 -14.54
C SER A 47 -36.95 -9.64 -15.39
N ALA A 48 -36.16 -8.66 -15.82
CA ALA A 48 -36.45 -7.62 -16.80
C ALA A 48 -37.36 -8.04 -17.98
N SER A 49 -38.38 -7.23 -18.25
CA SER A 49 -38.66 -6.75 -19.61
C SER A 49 -39.58 -5.54 -19.59
N VAL A 50 -39.32 -4.66 -20.56
CA VAL A 50 -40.04 -3.47 -20.95
C VAL A 50 -41.44 -3.80 -21.50
N ALA A 51 -42.49 -3.19 -20.95
CA ALA A 51 -43.71 -2.83 -21.68
C ALA A 51 -44.60 -1.89 -20.83
N SER A 52 -44.84 -0.67 -21.34
CA SER A 52 -46.06 0.11 -21.05
C SER A 52 -47.28 -0.68 -21.55
N PRO A 53 -48.46 -0.64 -20.89
CA PRO A 53 -49.33 0.55 -21.01
C PRO A 53 -50.28 0.86 -19.82
N SER A 54 -50.51 2.17 -19.65
CA SER A 54 -51.74 2.84 -19.19
C SER A 54 -52.64 2.17 -18.12
N LYS A 55 -52.73 2.80 -16.94
CA LYS A 55 -54.03 2.97 -16.24
C LYS A 55 -54.03 4.13 -15.24
N SER A 56 -54.90 5.08 -15.54
CA SER A 56 -55.67 5.97 -14.64
C SER A 56 -54.97 6.57 -13.42
N SER A 57 -54.64 7.86 -13.56
CA SER A 57 -54.45 8.81 -12.47
C SER A 57 -55.64 8.83 -11.51
N GLU A 58 -55.39 8.60 -10.23
CA GLU A 58 -56.17 9.23 -9.16
C GLU A 58 -55.23 9.98 -8.22
N ARG A 59 -55.29 11.30 -8.35
CA ARG A 59 -54.66 12.29 -7.47
C ARG A 59 -55.45 12.34 -6.16
N PRO A 60 -54.80 12.32 -4.97
CA PRO A 60 -55.54 12.51 -3.73
C PRO A 60 -56.10 13.94 -3.69
N LYS A 61 -57.40 14.05 -3.43
CA LYS A 61 -58.13 15.32 -3.30
C LYS A 61 -57.53 16.13 -2.14
N ILE A 62 -56.81 17.19 -2.49
CA ILE A 62 -56.39 18.25 -1.58
C ILE A 62 -57.67 18.89 -1.03
N PHE A 63 -57.93 18.68 0.26
CA PHE A 63 -58.98 19.37 1.00
C PHE A 63 -58.66 20.87 1.00
N SER A 64 -59.40 21.63 0.19
CA SER A 64 -59.27 23.08 0.10
C SER A 64 -59.97 23.71 1.30
N GLN A 65 -59.21 24.06 2.34
CA GLN A 65 -59.66 25.02 3.34
C GLN A 65 -59.47 26.45 2.82
N PRO A 66 -60.38 27.39 3.13
CA PRO A 66 -60.27 28.79 2.72
C PRO A 66 -59.05 29.47 3.38
N PRO A 67 -58.44 30.50 2.73
CA PRO A 67 -57.27 31.16 3.27
C PRO A 67 -57.63 31.94 4.53
N THR A 68 -57.14 31.50 5.68
CA THR A 68 -57.16 32.30 6.91
C THR A 68 -56.09 33.39 6.80
N PRO A 69 -56.36 34.63 7.24
CA PRO A 69 -55.37 35.70 7.18
C PRO A 69 -54.16 35.32 8.05
N ALA A 70 -52.99 35.31 7.42
CA ALA A 70 -51.71 35.02 8.04
C ALA A 70 -51.49 35.95 9.25
N LYS A 71 -51.68 35.42 10.47
CA LYS A 71 -51.07 36.01 11.66
C LYS A 71 -49.57 35.77 11.51
N THR A 72 -48.82 36.79 11.11
CA THR A 72 -47.38 36.82 11.32
C THR A 72 -47.13 36.51 12.79
N PRO A 73 -46.47 35.38 13.14
CA PRO A 73 -46.18 35.09 14.52
C PRO A 73 -45.31 36.23 15.08
N PRO A 74 -45.55 36.69 16.31
CA PRO A 74 -44.68 37.68 16.94
C PRO A 74 -43.26 37.10 16.95
N ILE A 75 -42.26 37.91 16.56
CA ILE A 75 -40.85 37.58 16.64
C ILE A 75 -40.55 37.41 18.14
N ARG A 76 -40.68 36.18 18.64
CA ARG A 76 -40.25 35.80 19.97
C ARG A 76 -38.75 35.64 19.88
N GLU A 77 -38.01 36.54 20.52
CA GLU A 77 -36.56 36.39 20.65
C GLU A 77 -36.25 34.99 21.17
N GLU A 78 -35.40 34.26 20.44
CA GLU A 78 -35.11 32.86 20.78
C GLU A 78 -34.63 32.77 22.24
N PRO A 79 -35.15 31.80 23.04
CA PRO A 79 -34.75 31.64 24.43
C PRO A 79 -33.23 31.46 24.52
N GLU A 80 -32.58 32.16 25.45
CA GLU A 80 -31.11 32.15 25.59
C GLU A 80 -30.51 30.74 25.74
N LYS A 81 -31.28 29.79 26.28
CA LYS A 81 -30.87 28.38 26.37
C LYS A 81 -30.70 27.73 25.00
N ILE A 82 -31.58 28.05 24.04
CA ILE A 82 -31.51 27.54 22.66
C ILE A 82 -30.34 28.19 21.92
N LYS A 83 -30.09 29.49 22.14
CA LYS A 83 -28.91 30.19 21.58
C LYS A 83 -27.61 29.52 22.04
N LYS A 84 -27.45 29.33 23.36
CA LYS A 84 -26.29 28.63 23.95
C LYS A 84 -26.15 27.20 23.43
N TRP A 85 -27.25 26.47 23.25
CA TRP A 85 -27.22 25.12 22.70
C TRP A 85 -26.79 25.10 21.22
N ARG A 86 -27.30 26.02 20.38
CA ARG A 86 -26.87 26.13 18.97
C ARG A 86 -25.41 26.53 18.86
N GLU A 87 -24.95 27.45 19.69
CA GLU A 87 -23.53 27.85 19.75
C GLU A 87 -22.64 26.67 20.15
N ALA A 88 -23.00 25.94 21.21
CA ALA A 88 -22.25 24.76 21.65
C ALA A 88 -22.24 23.63 20.61
N GLN A 89 -23.37 23.39 19.93
CA GLN A 89 -23.45 22.40 18.86
C GLN A 89 -22.62 22.85 17.65
N LYS A 90 -22.72 24.12 17.24
CA LYS A 90 -21.92 24.68 16.15
C LYS A 90 -20.43 24.53 16.45
N GLN A 91 -20.00 24.88 17.66
CA GLN A 91 -18.61 24.73 18.08
C GLN A 91 -18.15 23.28 18.04
N ARG A 92 -18.96 22.34 18.54
CA ARG A 92 -18.65 20.90 18.46
C ARG A 92 -18.53 20.40 17.01
N LEU A 93 -19.34 20.92 16.09
CA LEU A 93 -19.22 20.57 14.67
C LEU A 93 -17.91 21.14 14.09
N GLU A 94 -17.62 22.40 14.37
CA GLU A 94 -16.39 23.07 13.91
C GLU A 94 -15.12 22.38 14.45
N ASP A 95 -15.14 21.94 15.71
CA ASP A 95 -14.04 21.17 16.30
C ASP A 95 -13.83 19.83 15.58
N LYS A 96 -14.92 19.12 15.24
CA LYS A 96 -14.85 17.86 14.47
C LYS A 96 -14.34 18.08 13.06
N ASP A 97 -14.85 19.09 12.37
CA ASP A 97 -14.40 19.43 11.01
C ASP A 97 -12.90 19.78 11.03
N ALA A 98 -12.43 20.52 12.05
CA ALA A 98 -11.02 20.84 12.23
C ALA A 98 -10.15 19.61 12.54
N GLU A 99 -10.65 18.66 13.33
CA GLU A 99 -9.96 17.38 13.60
C GLU A 99 -9.84 16.53 12.32
N GLU A 100 -10.90 16.46 11.52
CA GLU A 100 -10.89 15.74 10.24
C GLU A 100 -9.92 16.38 9.23
N GLU A 101 -9.91 17.72 9.13
CA GLU A 101 -8.97 18.43 8.27
C GLU A 101 -7.51 18.21 8.70
N LYS A 102 -7.23 18.24 10.01
CA LYS A 102 -5.89 17.94 10.54
C LYS A 102 -5.47 16.53 10.21
N LYS A 103 -6.32 15.54 10.47
CA LYS A 103 -6.02 14.13 10.16
C LYS A 103 -5.77 13.94 8.67
N LYS A 104 -6.55 14.59 7.81
CA LYS A 104 -6.35 14.58 6.35
C LYS A 104 -5.03 15.22 5.95
N GLU A 105 -4.64 16.32 6.60
CA GLU A 105 -3.37 16.97 6.34
C GLU A 105 -2.17 16.13 6.81
N GLU A 106 -2.26 15.52 7.98
CA GLU A 106 -1.25 14.60 8.50
C GLU A 106 -1.07 13.40 7.58
N MET A 107 -2.15 12.75 7.14
CA MET A 107 -2.08 11.64 6.18
C MET A 107 -1.44 12.08 4.86
N ARG A 108 -1.80 13.27 4.35
CA ARG A 108 -1.20 13.82 3.13
C ARG A 108 0.29 14.11 3.32
N LYS A 109 0.69 14.62 4.49
CA LYS A 109 2.07 14.93 4.80
C LYS A 109 2.89 13.65 4.94
N ALA A 110 2.37 12.64 5.64
CA ALA A 110 3.01 11.34 5.78
C ALA A 110 3.21 10.66 4.42
N ALA A 111 2.19 10.65 3.55
CA ALA A 111 2.32 10.10 2.21
C ALA A 111 3.37 10.83 1.36
N LYS A 112 3.50 12.15 1.53
CA LYS A 112 4.54 12.94 0.85
C LYS A 112 5.94 12.63 1.40
N SER A 113 6.11 12.59 2.72
CA SER A 113 7.41 12.29 3.32
C SER A 113 7.87 10.88 2.99
N GLU A 114 6.97 9.89 3.01
CA GLU A 114 7.29 8.51 2.64
C GLU A 114 7.78 8.41 1.19
N LEU A 115 7.15 9.17 0.27
CA LEU A 115 7.58 9.22 -1.11
C LEU A 115 8.97 9.87 -1.26
N GLU A 116 9.22 10.97 -0.55
CA GLU A 116 10.53 11.63 -0.52
C GLU A 116 11.61 10.72 0.07
N GLU A 117 11.31 9.99 1.15
CA GLU A 117 12.18 9.01 1.79
C GLU A 117 12.49 7.83 0.86
N TRP A 118 11.51 7.36 0.09
CA TRP A 118 11.72 6.34 -0.93
C TRP A 118 12.70 6.82 -2.02
N TYR A 119 12.50 8.03 -2.53
CA TYR A 119 13.41 8.61 -3.54
C TYR A 119 14.83 8.78 -2.98
N HIS A 120 14.96 9.30 -1.76
CA HIS A 120 16.25 9.43 -1.09
C HIS A 120 16.95 8.08 -0.94
N HIS A 121 16.25 7.07 -0.44
CA HIS A 121 16.80 5.73 -0.30
C HIS A 121 17.20 5.13 -1.66
N HIS A 122 16.40 5.32 -2.69
CA HIS A 122 16.70 4.86 -4.05
C HIS A 122 17.95 5.53 -4.62
N GLU A 123 18.08 6.84 -4.46
CA GLU A 123 19.26 7.59 -4.85
C GLU A 123 20.52 7.12 -4.11
N GLU A 124 20.43 6.89 -2.80
CA GLU A 124 21.52 6.33 -1.99
C GLU A 124 21.94 4.94 -2.47
N LEU A 125 20.98 4.05 -2.75
CA LEU A 125 21.26 2.71 -3.28
C LEU A 125 21.98 2.78 -4.63
N ILE A 126 21.52 3.64 -5.53
CA ILE A 126 22.16 3.87 -6.83
C ILE A 126 23.57 4.44 -6.63
N ALA A 127 23.73 5.45 -5.77
CA ALA A 127 25.02 6.07 -5.49
C ALA A 127 26.00 5.06 -4.90
N LYS A 128 25.55 4.25 -3.93
CA LYS A 128 26.33 3.17 -3.32
C LYS A 128 26.75 2.12 -4.34
N THR A 129 25.84 1.71 -5.23
CA THR A 129 26.13 0.73 -6.29
C THR A 129 27.14 1.29 -7.29
N LYS A 130 26.95 2.54 -7.75
CA LYS A 130 27.90 3.23 -8.63
C LYS A 130 29.28 3.37 -7.98
N ALA A 131 29.34 3.72 -6.69
CA ALA A 131 30.57 3.85 -5.94
C ALA A 131 31.28 2.50 -5.78
N ALA A 132 30.52 1.44 -5.44
CA ALA A 132 31.05 0.08 -5.33
C ALA A 132 31.63 -0.39 -6.67
N ASN A 133 30.91 -0.22 -7.78
CA ASN A 133 31.40 -0.58 -9.11
C ASN A 133 32.66 0.21 -9.49
N ARG A 134 32.70 1.52 -9.21
CA ARG A 134 33.87 2.35 -9.46
C ARG A 134 35.07 1.93 -8.61
N ASN A 135 34.84 1.55 -7.37
CA ASN A 135 35.91 1.06 -6.49
C ASN A 135 36.40 -0.32 -6.92
N ALA A 136 35.50 -1.23 -7.28
CA ALA A 136 35.84 -2.55 -7.82
C ALA A 136 36.67 -2.42 -9.10
N GLU A 137 36.30 -1.51 -10.02
CA GLU A 137 37.09 -1.23 -11.23
C GLU A 137 38.47 -0.67 -10.89
N LYS A 138 38.56 0.29 -9.96
CA LYS A 138 39.84 0.83 -9.50
C LYS A 138 40.74 -0.25 -8.91
N GLN A 139 40.18 -1.16 -8.11
CA GLN A 139 40.92 -2.29 -7.54
C GLN A 139 41.36 -3.27 -8.62
N PHE A 140 40.47 -3.60 -9.56
CA PHE A 140 40.78 -4.47 -10.69
C PHE A 140 41.91 -3.91 -11.55
N VAL A 141 41.86 -2.62 -11.89
CA VAL A 141 42.92 -1.93 -12.65
C VAL A 141 44.23 -1.92 -11.86
N ALA A 142 44.21 -1.57 -10.57
CA ALA A 142 45.41 -1.57 -9.74
C ALA A 142 46.08 -2.95 -9.66
N GLU A 143 45.30 -4.02 -9.44
CA GLU A 143 45.81 -5.41 -9.44
C GLU A 143 46.38 -5.84 -10.81
N THR A 144 45.95 -5.19 -11.89
CA THR A 144 46.42 -5.49 -13.26
C THR A 144 47.69 -4.69 -13.62
N ASP A 145 47.78 -3.43 -13.19
CA ASP A 145 48.89 -2.50 -13.50
C ASP A 145 50.14 -2.73 -12.63
N ASP A 146 50.02 -3.45 -11.51
CA ASP A 146 51.16 -3.93 -10.71
C ASP A 146 51.94 -5.01 -11.49
N ILE A 147 52.68 -4.57 -12.52
CA ILE A 147 53.56 -5.39 -13.34
C ILE A 147 54.98 -5.27 -12.79
N GLU A 148 55.21 -5.90 -11.63
CA GLU A 148 56.56 -6.12 -11.15
C GLU A 148 57.23 -7.29 -11.88
N PRO A 149 58.45 -7.13 -12.41
CA PRO A 149 59.19 -8.20 -13.06
C PRO A 149 59.38 -9.40 -12.13
N GLY A 150 58.88 -10.58 -12.51
CA GLY A 150 58.94 -11.81 -11.71
C GLY A 150 57.60 -12.32 -11.20
N THR A 151 56.51 -11.54 -11.32
CA THR A 151 55.14 -11.91 -10.90
C THR A 151 54.28 -12.51 -12.03
N GLU A 152 54.85 -12.74 -13.21
CA GLU A 152 54.09 -13.06 -14.42
C GLU A 152 53.32 -14.39 -14.31
N TRP A 153 53.96 -15.42 -13.75
CA TRP A 153 53.30 -16.72 -13.54
C TRP A 153 52.26 -16.69 -12.43
N GLU A 154 52.43 -15.84 -11.42
CA GLU A 154 51.40 -15.61 -10.40
C GLU A 154 50.16 -14.95 -11.01
N ARG A 155 50.34 -13.97 -11.90
CA ARG A 155 49.25 -13.31 -12.64
C ARG A 155 48.52 -14.29 -13.56
N ILE A 156 49.26 -15.07 -14.36
CA ILE A 156 48.67 -16.08 -15.25
C ILE A 156 47.88 -17.13 -14.44
N ALA A 157 48.41 -17.56 -13.29
CA ALA A 157 47.73 -18.50 -12.42
C ALA A 157 46.47 -17.91 -11.79
N LYS A 158 46.45 -16.63 -11.37
CA LYS A 158 45.23 -15.97 -10.84
C LYS A 158 44.07 -15.98 -11.85
N LEU A 159 44.38 -15.86 -13.14
CA LEU A 159 43.39 -15.89 -14.23
C LEU A 159 42.96 -17.32 -14.63
N CYS A 160 43.69 -18.34 -14.18
CA CYS A 160 43.37 -19.73 -14.46
C CYS A 160 42.41 -20.31 -13.41
N ASP A 161 41.29 -20.85 -13.87
CA ASP A 161 40.39 -21.62 -13.00
C ASP A 161 40.97 -23.01 -12.70
N PHE A 162 41.33 -23.24 -11.44
CA PHE A 162 41.85 -24.51 -10.93
C PHE A 162 40.77 -25.41 -10.30
N ASN A 163 39.52 -24.96 -10.25
CA ASN A 163 38.47 -25.77 -9.66
C ASN A 163 38.07 -26.90 -10.64
N PRO A 164 38.18 -28.17 -10.23
CA PRO A 164 37.90 -29.31 -11.11
C PRO A 164 36.41 -29.41 -11.52
N LYS A 165 35.51 -28.63 -10.89
CA LYS A 165 34.06 -28.69 -11.13
C LYS A 165 33.54 -27.67 -12.15
N VAL A 166 34.27 -26.60 -12.45
CA VAL A 166 33.75 -25.45 -13.24
C VAL A 166 34.10 -25.48 -14.72
N GLY A 167 34.87 -26.47 -15.17
CA GLY A 167 35.35 -26.54 -16.55
C GLY A 167 35.14 -27.90 -17.21
N ARG A 168 33.89 -28.26 -17.54
CA ARG A 168 33.64 -29.32 -18.55
C ARG A 168 33.86 -28.75 -19.95
N THR A 169 35.12 -28.51 -20.29
CA THR A 169 35.51 -28.16 -21.66
C THR A 169 35.75 -29.46 -22.44
N ASN A 170 35.46 -29.50 -23.74
CA ASN A 170 35.73 -30.67 -24.59
C ASN A 170 37.22 -31.05 -24.70
N LYS A 171 38.13 -30.24 -24.15
CA LYS A 171 39.58 -30.44 -24.20
C LYS A 171 40.12 -30.62 -22.78
N ASP A 172 41.00 -31.60 -22.61
CA ASP A 172 41.71 -31.78 -21.35
C ASP A 172 42.79 -30.70 -21.18
N VAL A 173 42.55 -29.78 -20.26
CA VAL A 173 43.47 -28.69 -19.89
C VAL A 173 44.27 -29.00 -18.62
N SER A 174 44.19 -30.22 -18.09
CA SER A 174 44.84 -30.61 -16.82
C SER A 174 46.36 -30.46 -16.88
N ARG A 175 46.98 -30.86 -18.00
CA ARG A 175 48.43 -30.70 -18.20
C ARG A 175 48.84 -29.23 -18.23
N MET A 176 48.08 -28.38 -18.92
CA MET A 176 48.34 -26.94 -19.00
C MET A 176 48.22 -26.30 -17.61
N ARG A 177 47.16 -26.61 -16.86
CA ARG A 177 46.96 -26.15 -15.49
C ARG A 177 48.12 -26.57 -14.59
N SER A 178 48.55 -27.82 -14.68
CA SER A 178 49.70 -28.34 -13.91
C SER A 178 51.00 -27.58 -14.22
N ILE A 179 51.29 -27.31 -15.50
CA ILE A 179 52.48 -26.54 -15.91
C ILE A 179 52.43 -25.12 -15.37
N ILE A 180 51.28 -24.43 -15.46
CA ILE A 180 51.11 -23.07 -14.95
C ILE A 180 51.32 -23.03 -13.43
N LEU A 181 50.79 -24.03 -12.69
CA LEU A 181 50.98 -24.12 -11.24
C LEU A 181 52.46 -24.35 -10.86
N GLN A 182 53.16 -25.19 -11.63
CA GLN A 182 54.59 -25.44 -11.42
C GLN A 182 55.42 -24.18 -11.66
N LEU A 183 55.12 -23.42 -12.71
CA LEU A 183 55.83 -22.17 -13.04
C LEU A 183 55.54 -21.05 -12.02
N LYS A 184 54.36 -21.07 -11.38
CA LYS A 184 54.05 -20.22 -10.23
C LYS A 184 54.92 -20.58 -9.01
N GLN A 185 55.08 -21.86 -8.69
CA GLN A 185 55.82 -22.32 -7.51
C GLN A 185 57.35 -22.27 -7.70
N THR A 186 57.81 -22.57 -8.91
CA THR A 186 59.23 -22.63 -9.28
C THR A 186 59.47 -21.77 -10.53
N PRO A 187 59.76 -20.47 -10.37
CA PRO A 187 60.02 -19.59 -11.51
C PRO A 187 61.30 -20.03 -12.26
N LEU A 188 61.29 -19.85 -13.58
CA LEU A 188 62.43 -20.19 -14.43
C LEU A 188 63.63 -19.30 -14.10
N LYS A 189 64.80 -19.92 -13.92
CA LYS A 189 66.06 -19.18 -13.75
C LYS A 189 66.39 -18.50 -15.09
N LYS A 190 66.61 -17.18 -15.08
CA LYS A 190 67.21 -16.49 -16.23
C LYS A 190 68.64 -17.00 -16.40
N ASN A 191 68.92 -17.64 -17.54
CA ASN A 191 70.27 -17.99 -17.97
C ASN A 191 70.97 -16.78 -18.60
#